data_AF-K2GDK1-F1
#
_entry.id   AF-K2GDK1-F1
#
_cell.length_a   1.000
_cell.length_b   1.000
_cell.length_c   1.000
_cell.angle_alpha   90.00
_cell.angle_beta   90.00
_cell.angle_gamma   90.00
#
_symmetry.space_group_name_H-M   'P 1'
#
loop_
_entity.id
_entity.type
_entity.pdbx_description
1 polymer ?
#
loop_
_entity_poly.entity_id
_entity_poly.type
_entity_poly.pdbx_seq_one_letter_code
_entity_poly.pdbx_strand_id
1 'polypeptide(L)'
;MSSITNITIVGTGVIGNGWITRFLTNGYKVTAYDPAPGAEEKTREAVRSAWDYAGKLGLKEGSSEENLTFEEDLGKALAHADFVQENVPEREELKRSVIASIDEHAPKHAVISSSTSGILPTVLQADCAHHPERVIVGHPFNPVYLMPLVELVGGNKTEDSFVDKAREFYEGLGMKPLIVHQEIEGHIADRLMEAVWRESLHIVNDGVATTEEVDASIVYGPGLRWALMGPFMTLHMGGGKAGMRHLLHQFGPALKLPWTKLEAPELTDELAEKVITGCEAQTEGVDMQKMEERRDDFLVELQQLLEKYWPGANLTTGDSKEAVQGGDKT
;
A
#
# COMPACT_ATOMS: atom_id res chain seq x y z
N MET A 1 11.97 -11.28 21.35
CA MET A 1 11.06 -10.13 21.28
C MET A 1 9.68 -10.59 21.73
N SER A 2 8.86 -9.73 22.34
CA SER A 2 7.48 -10.10 22.68
C SER A 2 6.67 -10.34 21.41
N SER A 3 5.84 -11.39 21.40
CA SER A 3 4.93 -11.69 20.29
C SER A 3 3.89 -10.59 20.16
N ILE A 4 3.68 -10.06 18.94
CA ILE A 4 2.57 -9.14 18.66
C ILE A 4 1.28 -9.96 18.65
N THR A 5 0.34 -9.59 19.51
CA THR A 5 -0.96 -10.26 19.62
C THR A 5 -2.13 -9.28 19.58
N ASN A 6 -1.98 -8.11 20.21
CA ASN A 6 -3.01 -7.08 20.25
C ASN A 6 -2.62 -5.94 19.31
N ILE A 7 -3.48 -5.68 18.33
CA ILE A 7 -3.27 -4.62 17.34
C ILE A 7 -4.28 -3.51 17.59
N THR A 8 -3.81 -2.27 17.59
CA THR A 8 -4.68 -1.09 17.63
C THR A 8 -4.65 -0.36 16.30
N ILE A 9 -5.83 -0.02 15.78
CA ILE A 9 -6.01 0.80 14.59
C ILE A 9 -6.53 2.17 15.01
N VAL A 10 -5.83 3.23 14.58
CA VAL A 10 -6.23 4.61 14.84
C VAL A 10 -6.62 5.25 13.52
N GLY A 11 -7.92 5.51 13.34
CA GLY A 11 -8.54 5.94 12.08
C GLY A 11 -9.03 4.75 11.25
N THR A 12 -10.32 4.75 10.92
CA THR A 12 -11.02 3.67 10.19
C THR A 12 -11.58 4.14 8.85
N GLY A 13 -10.82 4.99 8.16
CA GLY A 13 -11.04 5.33 6.75
C GLY A 13 -10.70 4.16 5.81
N VAL A 14 -10.56 4.43 4.52
CA VAL A 14 -10.28 3.41 3.49
C VAL A 14 -9.08 2.53 3.84
N ILE A 15 -7.93 3.14 4.16
CA ILE A 15 -6.70 2.43 4.52
C ILE A 15 -6.83 1.71 5.87
N GLY A 16 -7.44 2.36 6.87
CA GLY A 16 -7.67 1.76 8.19
C GLY A 16 -8.53 0.50 8.12
N ASN A 17 -9.65 0.55 7.38
CA ASN A 17 -10.51 -0.62 7.15
C ASN A 17 -9.76 -1.73 6.40
N GLY A 18 -8.91 -1.36 5.44
CA GLY A 18 -8.10 -2.35 4.74
C GLY A 18 -7.09 -3.07 5.65
N TRP A 19 -6.46 -2.34 6.58
CA TRP A 19 -5.62 -2.95 7.62
C TRP A 19 -6.41 -3.81 8.59
N ILE A 20 -7.58 -3.34 9.05
CA ILE A 20 -8.48 -4.11 9.91
C ILE A 20 -8.80 -5.46 9.25
N THR A 21 -9.30 -5.44 8.00
CA THR A 21 -9.62 -6.67 7.26
C THR A 21 -8.41 -7.58 7.18
N ARG A 22 -7.23 -7.07 6.79
CA ARG A 22 -6.02 -7.88 6.67
C ARG A 22 -5.59 -8.52 8.00
N PHE A 23 -5.67 -7.79 9.11
CA PHE A 23 -5.31 -8.32 10.42
C PHE A 23 -6.31 -9.40 10.88
N LEU A 24 -7.61 -9.15 10.69
CA LEU A 24 -8.66 -10.11 11.06
C LEU A 24 -8.57 -11.41 10.23
N THR A 25 -8.28 -11.33 8.93
CA THR A 25 -8.09 -12.52 8.06
C THR A 25 -6.76 -13.24 8.28
N ASN A 26 -5.89 -12.67 9.11
CA ASN A 26 -4.68 -13.32 9.63
C ASN A 26 -4.85 -13.81 11.09
N GLY A 27 -6.07 -13.76 11.64
CA GLY A 27 -6.40 -14.28 12.97
C GLY A 27 -6.02 -13.38 14.14
N TYR A 28 -5.67 -12.11 13.89
CA TYR A 28 -5.34 -11.16 14.95
C TYR A 28 -6.58 -10.57 15.61
N LYS A 29 -6.40 -10.14 16.87
CA LYS A 29 -7.36 -9.30 17.60
C LYS A 29 -7.07 -7.84 17.33
N VAL A 30 -8.10 -7.11 16.93
CA VAL A 30 -7.99 -5.72 16.52
C VAL A 30 -8.89 -4.85 17.38
N THR A 31 -8.31 -3.83 17.99
CA THR A 31 -9.05 -2.73 18.62
C THR A 31 -8.99 -1.52 17.70
N ALA A 32 -10.14 -1.07 17.20
CA ALA A 32 -10.25 0.10 16.35
C ALA A 32 -10.73 1.32 17.15
N TYR A 33 -10.14 2.48 16.86
CA TYR A 33 -10.55 3.78 17.35
C TYR A 33 -10.73 4.74 16.17
N ASP A 34 -11.88 5.42 16.12
CA ASP A 34 -12.12 6.54 15.22
C ASP A 34 -13.15 7.49 15.87
N PRO A 35 -12.88 8.80 15.96
CA PRO A 35 -13.78 9.75 16.60
C PRO A 35 -15.00 10.11 15.74
N ALA A 36 -15.06 9.68 14.48
CA ALA A 36 -16.15 10.05 13.58
C ALA A 36 -17.47 9.36 13.97
N PRO A 37 -18.60 10.09 13.95
CA PRO A 37 -19.91 9.49 14.20
C PRO A 37 -20.23 8.34 13.23
N GLY A 38 -20.68 7.21 13.77
CA GLY A 38 -21.01 6.01 12.99
C GLY A 38 -19.81 5.28 12.40
N ALA A 39 -18.59 5.56 12.85
CA ALA A 39 -17.39 4.89 12.36
C ALA A 39 -17.42 3.37 12.57
N GLU A 40 -17.93 2.88 13.70
CA GLU A 40 -18.02 1.44 13.97
C GLU A 40 -18.89 0.71 12.92
N GLU A 41 -20.10 1.21 12.66
CA GLU A 41 -21.03 0.60 11.70
C GLU A 41 -20.42 0.55 10.30
N LYS A 42 -19.85 1.68 9.84
CA LYS A 42 -19.17 1.78 8.54
C LYS A 42 -17.95 0.85 8.45
N THR A 43 -17.19 0.73 9.53
CA THR A 43 -16.04 -0.18 9.61
C THR A 43 -16.49 -1.63 9.45
N ARG A 44 -17.54 -2.04 10.17
CA ARG A 44 -18.10 -3.39 10.08
C ARG A 44 -18.69 -3.69 8.70
N GLU A 45 -19.28 -2.72 8.03
CA GLU A 45 -19.69 -2.85 6.63
C GLU A 45 -18.51 -3.03 5.69
N ALA A 46 -17.50 -2.16 5.79
CA ALA A 46 -16.30 -2.22 4.95
C ALA A 46 -15.54 -3.55 5.11
N VAL A 47 -15.41 -4.04 6.35
CA VAL A 47 -14.80 -5.36 6.63
C VAL A 47 -15.58 -6.48 5.98
N ARG A 48 -16.92 -6.51 6.13
CA ARG A 48 -17.79 -7.51 5.49
C ARG A 48 -17.64 -7.51 3.97
N SER A 49 -17.65 -6.33 3.34
CA SER A 49 -17.48 -6.20 1.89
C SER A 49 -16.13 -6.68 1.39
N ALA A 50 -15.06 -6.44 2.16
CA ALA A 50 -13.70 -6.84 1.79
C ALA A 50 -13.37 -8.31 2.13
N TRP A 51 -14.15 -8.93 3.03
CA TRP A 51 -13.86 -10.25 3.59
C TRP A 51 -13.73 -11.33 2.52
N ASP A 52 -14.68 -11.38 1.58
CA ASP A 52 -14.70 -12.40 0.53
C ASP A 52 -13.47 -12.31 -0.38
N TYR A 53 -13.07 -11.10 -0.76
CA TYR A 53 -11.88 -10.87 -1.59
C TYR A 53 -10.59 -11.25 -0.86
N ALA A 54 -10.46 -10.84 0.40
CA ALA A 54 -9.33 -11.24 1.22
C ALA A 54 -9.29 -12.77 1.41
N GLY A 55 -10.45 -13.40 1.62
CA GLY A 55 -10.59 -14.85 1.76
C GLY A 55 -10.19 -15.64 0.53
N LYS A 56 -10.35 -15.09 -0.69
CA LYS A 56 -9.86 -15.71 -1.94
C LYS A 56 -8.33 -15.83 -2.01
N LEU A 57 -7.57 -15.04 -1.23
CA LEU A 57 -6.11 -15.17 -1.09
C LEU A 57 -5.69 -16.12 0.05
N GLY A 58 -6.66 -16.60 0.84
CA GLY A 58 -6.46 -17.49 1.98
C GLY A 58 -6.77 -16.82 3.32
N LEU A 59 -7.38 -17.58 4.23
CA LEU A 59 -7.62 -17.19 5.62
C LEU A 59 -6.71 -18.01 6.53
N LYS A 60 -6.08 -17.36 7.52
CA LYS A 60 -5.28 -18.08 8.53
C LYS A 60 -6.16 -18.64 9.64
N GLU A 61 -5.61 -19.59 10.41
CA GLU A 61 -6.25 -20.08 11.61
C GLU A 61 -6.59 -18.91 12.56
N GLY A 62 -7.80 -18.94 13.14
CA GLY A 62 -8.29 -17.90 14.04
C GLY A 62 -8.91 -16.68 13.34
N SER A 63 -8.98 -16.66 12.01
CA SER A 63 -9.62 -15.58 11.26
C SER A 63 -11.09 -15.43 11.64
N SER A 64 -11.49 -14.23 12.07
CA SER A 64 -12.88 -13.93 12.43
C SER A 64 -13.15 -12.43 12.45
N GLU A 65 -14.29 -11.99 11.92
CA GLU A 65 -14.78 -10.62 12.06
C GLU A 65 -15.07 -10.25 13.53
N GLU A 66 -15.40 -11.23 14.36
CA GLU A 66 -15.68 -11.05 15.79
C GLU A 66 -14.43 -10.69 16.61
N ASN A 67 -13.24 -10.81 16.02
CA ASN A 67 -12.00 -10.35 16.63
C ASN A 67 -11.85 -8.81 16.60
N LEU A 68 -12.80 -8.09 16.00
CA LEU A 68 -12.85 -6.63 15.97
C LEU A 68 -13.62 -6.06 17.17
N THR A 69 -12.92 -5.31 18.00
CA THR A 69 -13.50 -4.47 19.05
C THR A 69 -13.37 -3.00 18.67
N PHE A 70 -14.40 -2.20 18.92
CA PHE A 70 -14.34 -0.75 18.78
C PHE A 70 -14.25 -0.11 20.17
N GLU A 71 -13.36 0.86 20.35
CA GLU A 71 -13.18 1.59 21.61
C GLU A 71 -13.26 3.09 21.33
N GLU A 72 -14.04 3.81 22.14
CA GLU A 72 -14.31 5.24 21.97
C GLU A 72 -13.22 6.12 22.63
N ASP A 73 -12.45 5.57 23.56
CA ASP A 73 -11.35 6.26 24.23
C ASP A 73 -9.99 5.80 23.67
N LEU A 74 -9.24 6.72 23.06
CA LEU A 74 -7.94 6.43 22.46
C LEU A 74 -6.95 5.84 23.47
N GLY A 75 -6.92 6.34 24.71
CA GLY A 75 -6.01 5.85 25.75
C GLY A 75 -6.29 4.39 26.11
N LYS A 76 -7.56 4.00 26.27
CA LYS A 76 -7.97 2.62 26.50
C LYS A 76 -7.67 1.72 25.30
N ALA A 77 -7.90 2.21 24.09
CA ALA A 77 -7.61 1.46 22.86
C ALA A 77 -6.13 1.10 22.74
N LEU A 78 -5.25 1.94 23.29
CA LEU A 78 -3.79 1.80 23.21
C LEU A 78 -3.16 1.04 24.38
N ALA A 79 -3.84 0.93 25.53
CA ALA A 79 -3.27 0.48 26.80
C ALA A 79 -2.58 -0.91 26.76
N HIS A 80 -3.00 -1.77 25.83
CA HIS A 80 -2.48 -3.14 25.67
C HIS A 80 -1.93 -3.43 24.28
N ALA A 81 -1.72 -2.41 23.45
CA ALA A 81 -1.24 -2.57 22.09
C ALA A 81 0.19 -3.13 22.05
N ASP A 82 0.42 -4.12 21.19
CA ASP A 82 1.77 -4.58 20.80
C ASP A 82 2.22 -3.96 19.47
N PHE A 83 1.25 -3.51 18.67
CA PHE A 83 1.42 -2.87 17.38
C PHE A 83 0.28 -1.87 17.18
N VAL A 84 0.59 -0.64 16.76
CA VAL A 84 -0.38 0.40 16.46
C VAL A 84 -0.22 0.80 14.99
N GLN A 85 -1.30 0.81 14.23
CA GLN A 85 -1.34 1.36 12.87
C GLN A 85 -2.18 2.63 12.85
N GLU A 86 -1.55 3.75 12.52
CA GLU A 86 -2.16 5.07 12.40
C GLU A 86 -2.56 5.34 10.94
N ASN A 87 -3.83 5.72 10.72
CA ASN A 87 -4.48 5.87 9.42
C ASN A 87 -5.38 7.12 9.33
N VAL A 88 -5.12 8.14 10.16
CA VAL A 88 -5.83 9.42 10.11
C VAL A 88 -5.49 10.17 8.80
N PRO A 89 -6.29 11.19 8.42
CA PRO A 89 -6.06 11.95 7.19
C PRO A 89 -4.62 12.46 7.02
N GLU A 90 -4.19 12.59 5.75
CA GLU A 90 -2.85 13.03 5.35
C GLU A 90 -2.63 14.53 5.62
N ARG A 91 -2.57 14.90 6.90
CA ARG A 91 -2.34 16.25 7.41
C ARG A 91 -1.26 16.17 8.48
N GLU A 92 -0.12 16.81 8.23
CA GLU A 92 1.07 16.69 9.09
C GLU A 92 0.77 16.99 10.57
N GLU A 93 0.15 18.13 10.87
CA GLU A 93 -0.18 18.54 12.24
C GLU A 93 -1.09 17.52 12.95
N LEU A 94 -2.07 16.97 12.25
CA LEU A 94 -2.96 15.96 12.80
C LEU A 94 -2.19 14.66 13.08
N LYS A 95 -1.40 14.17 12.12
CA LYS A 95 -0.63 12.94 12.29
C LYS A 95 0.39 13.06 13.41
N ARG A 96 1.12 14.17 13.49
CA ARG A 96 2.07 14.44 14.59
C ARG A 96 1.38 14.43 15.95
N SER A 97 0.25 15.11 16.09
CA SER A 97 -0.49 15.13 17.36
C SER A 97 -1.04 13.75 17.76
N VAL A 98 -1.54 12.97 16.79
CA VAL A 98 -2.02 11.59 17.02
C VAL A 98 -0.88 10.65 17.38
N ILE A 99 0.24 10.70 16.64
CA ILE A 99 1.44 9.88 16.92
C ILE A 99 2.04 10.22 18.30
N ALA A 100 2.06 11.50 18.69
CA ALA A 100 2.47 11.90 20.04
C ALA A 100 1.54 11.34 21.13
N SER A 101 0.22 11.34 20.89
CA SER A 101 -0.74 10.73 21.81
C SER A 101 -0.58 9.20 21.90
N ILE A 102 -0.29 8.54 20.77
CA ILE A 102 0.05 7.11 20.74
C ILE A 102 1.33 6.85 21.55
N ASP A 103 2.35 7.69 21.38
CA ASP A 103 3.61 7.58 22.14
C ASP A 103 3.40 7.70 23.66
N GLU A 104 2.50 8.57 24.10
CA GLU A 104 2.16 8.74 25.51
C GLU A 104 1.44 7.53 26.12
N HIS A 105 0.48 6.94 25.38
CA HIS A 105 -0.46 5.96 25.95
C HIS A 105 -0.11 4.49 25.63
N ALA A 106 0.57 4.22 24.51
CA ALA A 106 0.91 2.85 24.12
C ALA A 106 2.12 2.31 24.89
N PRO A 107 2.11 1.03 25.33
CA PRO A 107 3.23 0.40 26.00
C PRO A 107 4.55 0.57 25.24
N LYS A 108 5.66 0.90 25.91
CA LYS A 108 6.97 1.18 25.28
C LYS A 108 7.49 0.13 24.29
N HIS A 109 7.01 -1.11 24.36
CA HIS A 109 7.40 -2.19 23.45
C HIS A 109 6.59 -2.22 22.15
N ALA A 110 5.51 -1.44 22.06
CA ALA A 110 4.63 -1.39 20.90
C ALA A 110 5.32 -0.69 19.73
N VAL A 111 5.20 -1.27 18.52
CA VAL A 111 5.57 -0.56 17.29
C VAL A 111 4.48 0.47 17.00
N ILE A 112 4.86 1.69 16.61
CA ILE A 112 3.94 2.73 16.13
C ILE A 112 4.20 2.91 14.63
N SER A 113 3.27 2.44 13.81
CA SER A 113 3.36 2.49 12.35
C SER A 113 2.37 3.49 11.78
N SER A 114 2.82 4.48 11.02
CA SER A 114 1.94 5.37 10.25
C SER A 114 1.77 4.89 8.82
N SER A 115 0.55 4.98 8.28
CA SER A 115 0.24 4.70 6.88
C SER A 115 0.46 5.91 5.95
N THR A 116 1.15 6.96 6.40
CA THR A 116 1.40 8.16 5.58
C THR A 116 2.08 7.82 4.24
N SER A 117 1.61 8.48 3.18
CA SER A 117 2.13 8.33 1.82
C SER A 117 3.30 9.28 1.52
N GLY A 118 3.46 10.36 2.29
CA GLY A 118 4.49 11.36 1.98
C GLY A 118 5.25 11.97 3.16
N ILE A 119 4.70 11.94 4.38
CA ILE A 119 5.32 12.61 5.52
C ILE A 119 6.49 11.77 6.03
N LEU A 120 7.63 12.43 6.23
CA LEU A 120 8.83 11.78 6.74
C LEU A 120 8.61 11.26 8.17
N PRO A 121 9.04 10.04 8.51
CA PRO A 121 8.94 9.54 9.88
C PRO A 121 9.64 10.45 10.91
N THR A 122 10.74 11.12 10.55
CA THR A 122 11.38 12.14 11.42
C THR A 122 10.41 13.26 11.80
N VAL A 123 9.55 13.68 10.88
CA VAL A 123 8.55 14.72 11.14
C VAL A 123 7.48 14.19 12.09
N LEU A 124 7.02 12.94 11.89
CA LEU A 124 6.07 12.29 12.80
C LEU A 124 6.62 12.14 14.23
N GLN A 125 7.92 11.88 14.36
CA GLN A 125 8.63 11.74 15.64
C GLN A 125 8.86 13.07 16.38
N ALA A 126 8.59 14.22 15.76
CA ALA A 126 8.99 15.51 16.27
C ALA A 126 8.36 15.81 17.65
N ASP A 127 7.12 15.37 17.86
CA ASP A 127 6.32 15.68 19.06
C ASP A 127 6.22 14.52 20.05
N CYS A 128 6.87 13.38 19.76
CA CYS A 128 6.96 12.26 20.69
C CYS A 128 7.91 12.58 21.85
N ALA A 129 7.37 12.59 23.07
CA ALA A 129 8.10 12.97 24.29
C ALA A 129 8.65 11.76 25.08
N HIS A 130 8.19 10.55 24.80
CA HIS A 130 8.48 9.37 25.61
C HIS A 130 9.39 8.37 24.89
N HIS A 131 8.91 7.81 23.78
CA HIS A 131 9.54 6.68 23.10
C HIS A 131 9.49 6.82 21.56
N PRO A 132 10.12 7.86 20.98
CA PRO A 132 10.14 8.07 19.53
C PRO A 132 10.83 6.95 18.73
N GLU A 133 11.67 6.15 19.38
CA GLU A 133 12.49 5.09 18.77
C GLU A 133 11.68 3.97 18.09
N ARG A 134 10.40 3.86 18.43
CA ARG A 134 9.47 2.83 17.93
C ARG A 134 8.52 3.33 16.84
N VAL A 135 8.64 4.59 16.44
CA VAL A 135 7.84 5.19 15.37
C VAL A 135 8.47 4.85 14.02
N ILE A 136 7.67 4.31 13.11
CA ILE A 136 8.02 3.98 11.74
C ILE A 136 6.88 4.40 10.80
N VAL A 137 7.17 4.45 9.52
CA VAL A 137 6.15 4.38 8.47
C VAL A 137 6.05 2.94 8.00
N GLY A 138 4.82 2.44 7.91
CA GLY A 138 4.46 1.18 7.25
C GLY A 138 3.41 1.49 6.21
N HIS A 139 3.84 2.01 5.06
CA HIS A 139 3.00 2.53 4.00
C HIS A 139 2.43 1.40 3.13
N PRO A 140 1.11 1.14 3.15
CA PRO A 140 0.48 0.12 2.32
C PRO A 140 0.05 0.68 0.96
N PHE A 141 -0.48 -0.21 0.10
CA PHE A 141 -1.14 0.18 -1.14
C PHE A 141 -2.62 -0.23 -1.10
N ASN A 142 -3.50 0.62 -1.61
CA ASN A 142 -4.93 0.35 -1.66
C ASN A 142 -5.26 -0.61 -2.84
N PRO A 143 -6.11 -1.64 -2.66
CA PRO A 143 -6.73 -2.10 -1.40
C PRO A 143 -5.77 -2.90 -0.51
N VAL A 144 -5.63 -2.47 0.75
CA VAL A 144 -4.62 -3.00 1.70
C VAL A 144 -4.79 -4.49 1.98
N TYR A 145 -6.03 -5.01 1.95
CA TYR A 145 -6.31 -6.42 2.17
C TYR A 145 -5.86 -7.33 1.02
N LEU A 146 -5.64 -6.78 -0.19
CA LEU A 146 -5.12 -7.53 -1.34
C LEU A 146 -3.65 -7.20 -1.64
N MET A 147 -3.28 -5.92 -1.61
CA MET A 147 -1.95 -5.49 -2.06
C MET A 147 -0.86 -5.96 -1.08
N PRO A 148 0.18 -6.66 -1.55
CA PRO A 148 1.14 -7.31 -0.65
C PRO A 148 2.28 -6.38 -0.21
N LEU A 149 2.61 -5.33 -0.97
CA LEU A 149 3.72 -4.44 -0.65
C LEU A 149 3.41 -3.56 0.57
N VAL A 150 4.40 -3.36 1.45
CA VAL A 150 4.41 -2.32 2.48
C VAL A 150 5.79 -1.69 2.53
N GLU A 151 5.89 -0.37 2.42
CA GLU A 151 7.17 0.34 2.53
C GLU A 151 7.45 0.66 4.01
N LEU A 152 8.60 0.19 4.51
CA LEU A 152 9.04 0.41 5.88
C LEU A 152 10.11 1.49 5.91
N VAL A 153 9.81 2.59 6.61
CA VAL A 153 10.71 3.75 6.69
C VAL A 153 10.94 4.11 8.15
N GLY A 154 12.20 4.08 8.59
CA GLY A 154 12.63 4.61 9.88
C GLY A 154 12.98 6.08 9.77
N GLY A 155 12.64 6.86 10.81
CA GLY A 155 13.10 8.23 10.97
C GLY A 155 14.43 8.30 11.72
N ASN A 156 14.94 9.50 11.93
CA ASN A 156 16.25 9.73 12.56
C ASN A 156 16.37 9.20 14.00
N LYS A 157 15.25 9.03 14.71
CA LYS A 157 15.25 8.46 16.07
C LYS A 157 14.88 6.98 16.11
N THR A 158 14.42 6.40 15.00
CA THR A 158 13.96 5.01 14.96
C THR A 158 15.12 4.06 15.23
N GLU A 159 14.91 3.10 16.12
CA GLU A 159 15.85 2.00 16.31
C GLU A 159 15.60 0.87 15.30
N ASP A 160 16.68 0.32 14.73
CA ASP A 160 16.62 -0.80 13.78
C ASP A 160 15.83 -2.00 14.32
N SER A 161 15.85 -2.21 15.64
CA SER A 161 15.11 -3.30 16.28
C SER A 161 13.59 -3.22 16.08
N PHE A 162 13.03 -2.01 15.98
CA PHE A 162 11.61 -1.80 15.68
C PHE A 162 11.30 -1.94 14.19
N VAL A 163 12.24 -1.56 13.31
CA VAL A 163 12.13 -1.82 11.86
C VAL A 163 12.11 -3.33 11.60
N ASP A 164 13.01 -4.09 12.23
CA ASP A 164 13.05 -5.54 12.13
C ASP A 164 11.78 -6.20 12.70
N LYS A 165 11.32 -5.74 13.88
CA LYS A 165 10.07 -6.22 14.47
C LYS A 165 8.87 -5.98 13.53
N ALA A 166 8.80 -4.82 12.88
CA ALA A 166 7.74 -4.52 11.92
C ALA A 166 7.88 -5.35 10.64
N ARG A 167 9.11 -5.54 10.13
CA ARG A 167 9.38 -6.41 8.99
C ARG A 167 8.89 -7.83 9.24
N GLU A 168 9.30 -8.44 10.36
CA GLU A 168 8.87 -9.78 10.75
C GLU A 168 7.35 -9.85 10.92
N PHE A 169 6.74 -8.81 11.49
CA PHE A 169 5.28 -8.73 11.64
C PHE A 169 4.57 -8.73 10.29
N TYR A 170 4.92 -7.83 9.37
CA TYR A 170 4.30 -7.75 8.06
C TYR A 170 4.58 -8.99 7.19
N GLU A 171 5.80 -9.55 7.22
CA GLU A 171 6.10 -10.85 6.61
C GLU A 171 5.17 -11.95 7.15
N GLY A 172 4.92 -11.94 8.47
CA GLY A 172 3.98 -12.81 9.14
C GLY A 172 2.54 -12.69 8.66
N LEU A 173 2.15 -11.60 8.00
CA LEU A 173 0.84 -11.40 7.38
C LEU A 173 0.80 -11.83 5.90
N GLY A 174 1.90 -12.35 5.37
CA GLY A 174 2.05 -12.64 3.94
C GLY A 174 2.44 -11.43 3.08
N MET A 175 2.74 -10.29 3.70
CA MET A 175 3.15 -9.08 2.99
C MET A 175 4.61 -9.14 2.52
N LYS A 176 4.99 -8.17 1.69
CA LYS A 176 6.34 -7.93 1.19
C LYS A 176 6.82 -6.59 1.74
N PRO A 177 7.38 -6.55 2.96
CA PRO A 177 7.98 -5.33 3.46
C PRO A 177 9.20 -4.95 2.61
N LEU A 178 9.20 -3.71 2.13
CA LEU A 178 10.31 -3.07 1.43
C LEU A 178 10.94 -2.05 2.36
N ILE A 179 12.15 -2.33 2.87
CA ILE A 179 12.88 -1.38 3.71
C ILE A 179 13.41 -0.23 2.85
N VAL A 180 12.97 0.99 3.17
CA VAL A 180 13.48 2.23 2.60
C VAL A 180 14.63 2.71 3.48
N HIS A 181 15.86 2.53 2.99
CA HIS A 181 17.08 2.77 3.79
C HIS A 181 17.31 4.24 4.18
N GLN A 182 16.70 5.18 3.46
CA GLN A 182 16.80 6.61 3.73
C GLN A 182 15.42 7.21 3.54
N GLU A 183 14.91 7.89 4.57
CA GLU A 183 13.63 8.57 4.46
C GLU A 183 13.64 9.56 3.29
N ILE A 184 12.57 9.53 2.51
CA ILE A 184 12.36 10.38 1.35
C ILE A 184 10.86 10.62 1.20
N GLU A 185 10.48 11.83 0.83
CA GLU A 185 9.08 12.18 0.59
C GLU A 185 8.51 11.33 -0.55
N GLY A 186 7.32 10.77 -0.33
CA GLY A 186 6.67 9.88 -1.30
C GLY A 186 7.30 8.49 -1.42
N HIS A 187 8.21 8.12 -0.51
CA HIS A 187 8.83 6.79 -0.45
C HIS A 187 9.42 6.35 -1.81
N ILE A 188 9.33 5.07 -2.20
CA ILE A 188 9.86 4.59 -3.50
C ILE A 188 8.73 4.48 -4.52
N ALA A 189 7.67 3.73 -4.20
CA ALA A 189 6.63 3.40 -5.16
C ALA A 189 5.77 4.63 -5.51
N ASP A 190 5.36 5.43 -4.52
CA ASP A 190 4.57 6.64 -4.75
C ASP A 190 5.34 7.65 -5.60
N ARG A 191 6.66 7.82 -5.41
CA ARG A 191 7.49 8.64 -6.31
C ARG A 191 7.46 8.18 -7.77
N LEU A 192 7.45 6.87 -8.00
CA LEU A 192 7.36 6.32 -9.36
C LEU A 192 5.96 6.51 -9.95
N MET A 193 4.91 6.33 -9.15
CA MET A 193 3.53 6.57 -9.59
C MET A 193 3.28 8.06 -9.88
N GLU A 194 3.75 8.95 -9.02
CA GLU A 194 3.71 10.40 -9.19
C GLU A 194 4.44 10.85 -10.46
N ALA A 195 5.59 10.26 -10.77
CA ALA A 195 6.31 10.57 -12.01
C ALA A 195 5.48 10.25 -13.27
N VAL A 196 4.78 9.11 -13.26
CA VAL A 196 3.86 8.74 -14.35
C VAL A 196 2.67 9.69 -14.38
N TRP A 197 2.07 9.99 -13.22
CA TRP A 197 0.92 10.86 -13.12
C TRP A 197 1.19 12.28 -13.64
N ARG A 198 2.32 12.86 -13.26
CA ARG A 198 2.71 14.22 -13.69
C ARG A 198 2.91 14.29 -15.20
N GLU A 199 3.53 13.27 -15.80
CA GLU A 199 3.68 13.18 -17.25
C GLU A 199 2.31 13.01 -17.93
N SER A 200 1.44 12.17 -17.38
CA SER A 200 0.06 11.99 -17.87
C SER A 200 -0.72 13.30 -17.88
N LEU A 201 -0.59 14.11 -16.83
CA LEU A 201 -1.21 15.44 -16.78
C LEU A 201 -0.70 16.36 -17.88
N HIS A 202 0.60 16.35 -18.17
CA HIS A 202 1.16 17.13 -19.29
C HIS A 202 0.62 16.66 -20.64
N ILE A 203 0.55 15.34 -20.87
CA ILE A 203 0.03 14.77 -22.12
C ILE A 203 -1.42 15.21 -22.37
N VAL A 204 -2.26 15.16 -21.34
CA VAL A 204 -3.67 15.61 -21.41
C VAL A 204 -3.75 17.13 -21.57
N ASN A 205 -2.98 17.88 -20.77
CA ASN A 205 -2.97 19.34 -20.80
C ASN A 205 -2.58 19.88 -22.18
N ASP A 206 -1.54 19.30 -22.77
CA ASP A 206 -0.98 19.71 -24.06
C ASP A 206 -1.81 19.19 -25.25
N GLY A 207 -2.90 18.44 -24.99
CA GLY A 207 -3.81 17.91 -26.00
C GLY A 207 -3.19 16.80 -26.86
N VAL A 208 -2.17 16.11 -26.33
CA VAL A 208 -1.47 15.03 -27.03
C VAL A 208 -2.30 13.75 -27.05
N ALA A 209 -3.02 13.46 -25.96
CA ALA A 209 -3.90 12.31 -25.83
C ALA A 209 -5.02 12.55 -24.80
N THR A 210 -6.10 11.78 -24.87
CA THR A 210 -7.15 11.74 -23.84
C THR A 210 -6.71 10.93 -22.61
N THR A 211 -7.47 10.99 -21.50
CA THR A 211 -7.19 10.14 -20.33
C THR A 211 -7.27 8.65 -20.68
N GLU A 212 -8.23 8.25 -21.52
CA GLU A 212 -8.38 6.85 -21.97
C GLU A 212 -7.17 6.39 -22.79
N GLU A 213 -6.67 7.23 -23.70
CA GLU A 213 -5.50 6.90 -24.51
C GLU A 213 -4.23 6.81 -23.66
N VAL A 214 -4.10 7.67 -22.65
CA VAL A 214 -3.01 7.61 -21.66
C VAL A 214 -3.08 6.31 -20.86
N ASP A 215 -4.25 5.96 -20.32
CA ASP A 215 -4.44 4.71 -19.56
C ASP A 215 -4.19 3.48 -20.44
N ALA A 216 -4.72 3.47 -21.67
CA ALA A 216 -4.49 2.42 -22.65
C ALA A 216 -3.00 2.25 -22.97
N SER A 217 -2.22 3.33 -23.01
CA SER A 217 -0.77 3.27 -23.24
C SER A 217 -0.04 2.49 -22.14
N ILE A 218 -0.49 2.59 -20.89
CA ILE A 218 0.04 1.83 -19.76
C ILE A 218 -0.50 0.41 -19.77
N VAL A 219 -1.84 0.25 -19.83
CA VAL A 219 -2.52 -1.04 -19.76
C VAL A 219 -2.05 -1.99 -20.86
N TYR A 220 -2.00 -1.54 -22.11
CA TYR A 220 -1.59 -2.39 -23.24
C TYR A 220 -0.08 -2.37 -23.52
N GLY A 221 0.66 -1.45 -22.89
CA GLY A 221 2.10 -1.30 -23.06
C GLY A 221 2.89 -1.90 -21.89
N PRO A 222 3.52 -1.08 -21.04
CA PRO A 222 4.38 -1.57 -19.98
C PRO A 222 3.64 -2.24 -18.81
N GLY A 223 2.36 -1.97 -18.60
CA GLY A 223 1.58 -2.53 -17.47
C GLY A 223 1.53 -4.06 -17.46
N LEU A 224 1.32 -4.70 -18.61
CA LEU A 224 1.29 -6.17 -18.74
C LEU A 224 2.56 -6.85 -18.24
N ARG A 225 3.73 -6.22 -18.44
CA ARG A 225 5.02 -6.76 -17.98
C ARG A 225 5.36 -6.31 -16.55
N TRP A 226 4.90 -5.14 -16.12
CA TRP A 226 5.21 -4.59 -14.79
C TRP A 226 4.62 -5.41 -13.65
N ALA A 227 3.50 -6.10 -13.87
CA ALA A 227 2.96 -7.04 -12.90
C ALA A 227 3.96 -8.15 -12.53
N LEU A 228 4.78 -8.60 -13.49
CA LEU A 228 5.78 -9.67 -13.27
C LEU A 228 7.19 -9.13 -13.02
N MET A 229 7.56 -8.03 -13.66
CA MET A 229 8.93 -7.50 -13.65
C MET A 229 8.97 -5.98 -13.61
N GLY A 230 9.62 -5.45 -12.58
CA GLY A 230 9.84 -4.01 -12.43
C GLY A 230 10.70 -3.39 -13.55
N PRO A 231 10.88 -2.06 -13.54
CA PRO A 231 11.49 -1.30 -14.63
C PRO A 231 12.92 -1.77 -14.94
N PHE A 232 13.73 -2.08 -13.92
CA PHE A 232 15.11 -2.53 -14.13
C PHE A 232 15.21 -3.89 -14.82
N MET A 233 14.42 -4.88 -14.40
CA MET A 233 14.46 -6.21 -15.00
C MET A 233 13.88 -6.22 -16.42
N THR A 234 12.79 -5.49 -16.60
CA THR A 234 12.19 -5.21 -17.91
C THR A 234 13.23 -4.64 -18.90
N LEU A 235 13.96 -3.61 -18.48
CA LEU A 235 14.99 -2.97 -19.31
C LEU A 235 16.25 -3.84 -19.46
N HIS A 236 16.63 -4.60 -18.42
CA HIS A 236 17.71 -5.56 -18.53
C HIS A 236 17.42 -6.59 -19.62
N MET A 237 16.21 -7.15 -19.66
CA MET A 237 15.78 -8.06 -20.73
C MET A 237 15.75 -7.39 -22.10
N GLY A 238 15.34 -6.12 -22.17
CA GLY A 238 15.38 -5.33 -23.39
C GLY A 238 16.78 -5.17 -24.00
N GLY A 239 17.83 -5.29 -23.18
CA GLY A 239 19.22 -5.31 -23.63
C GLY A 239 19.70 -6.65 -24.23
N GLY A 240 18.82 -7.64 -24.38
CA GLY A 240 19.13 -8.95 -24.94
C GLY A 240 20.19 -9.71 -24.14
N LYS A 241 21.02 -10.53 -24.81
CA LYS A 241 22.03 -11.39 -24.15
C LYS A 241 23.04 -10.62 -23.29
N ALA A 242 23.32 -9.37 -23.64
CA ALA A 242 24.25 -8.51 -22.92
C ALA A 242 23.58 -7.68 -21.81
N GLY A 243 22.26 -7.79 -21.69
CA GLY A 243 21.47 -7.21 -20.62
C GLY A 243 21.59 -5.70 -20.52
N MET A 244 21.46 -5.19 -19.29
CA MET A 244 21.54 -3.76 -18.97
C MET A 244 22.81 -3.08 -19.49
N ARG A 245 23.93 -3.80 -19.63
CA ARG A 245 25.18 -3.23 -20.18
C ARG A 245 24.97 -2.74 -21.61
N HIS A 246 24.35 -3.56 -22.44
CA HIS A 246 24.06 -3.18 -23.82
C HIS A 246 22.99 -2.09 -23.88
N LEU A 247 21.94 -2.22 -23.08
CA LEU A 247 20.87 -1.21 -23.01
C LEU A 247 21.43 0.18 -22.65
N LEU A 248 22.28 0.29 -21.62
CA LEU A 248 22.88 1.57 -21.23
C LEU A 248 23.86 2.11 -22.28
N HIS A 249 24.61 1.25 -22.96
CA HIS A 249 25.49 1.70 -24.05
C HIS A 249 24.68 2.26 -25.23
N GLN A 250 23.58 1.60 -25.59
CA GLN A 250 22.76 1.99 -26.74
C GLN A 250 21.81 3.15 -26.44
N PHE A 251 21.08 3.08 -25.33
CA PHE A 251 19.98 4.00 -25.00
C PHE A 251 20.33 4.98 -23.87
N GLY A 252 21.41 4.77 -23.13
CA GLY A 252 21.87 5.71 -22.09
C GLY A 252 22.03 7.16 -22.59
N PRO A 253 22.52 7.43 -23.81
CA PRO A 253 22.56 8.79 -24.35
C PRO A 253 21.19 9.49 -24.44
N ALA A 254 20.09 8.73 -24.56
CA ALA A 254 18.74 9.29 -24.64
C ALA A 254 18.25 9.91 -23.32
N LEU A 255 18.87 9.57 -22.18
CA LEU A 255 18.55 10.18 -20.88
C LEU A 255 18.80 11.69 -20.83
N LYS A 256 19.58 12.23 -21.79
CA LYS A 256 19.83 13.68 -21.91
C LYS A 256 18.76 14.41 -22.72
N LEU A 257 17.87 13.67 -23.36
CA LEU A 257 16.81 14.24 -24.18
C LEU A 257 15.62 14.63 -23.28
N PRO A 258 14.98 15.79 -23.50
CA PRO A 258 13.89 16.28 -22.67
C PRO A 258 12.56 15.60 -23.06
N TRP A 259 12.48 14.28 -22.91
CA TRP A 259 11.31 13.51 -23.36
C TRP A 259 10.15 13.52 -22.36
N THR A 260 10.41 13.73 -21.07
CA THR A 260 9.40 13.71 -20.01
C THR A 260 9.55 14.90 -19.06
N LYS A 261 8.47 15.24 -18.36
CA LYS A 261 8.36 16.37 -17.43
C LYS A 261 7.98 15.86 -16.04
N LEU A 262 8.89 15.98 -15.07
CA LEU A 262 8.70 15.49 -13.69
C LEU A 262 8.09 16.53 -12.74
N GLU A 263 8.09 17.80 -13.13
CA GLU A 263 7.34 18.85 -12.45
C GLU A 263 5.92 18.84 -13.02
N ALA A 264 4.90 18.80 -12.16
CA ALA A 264 3.50 18.79 -12.60
C ALA A 264 3.15 20.09 -13.35
N PRO A 265 2.21 20.06 -14.32
CA PRO A 265 1.60 21.29 -14.79
C PRO A 265 0.80 21.94 -13.66
N GLU A 266 0.51 23.24 -13.78
CA GLU A 266 -0.47 23.88 -12.92
C GLU A 266 -1.84 23.22 -13.13
N LEU A 267 -2.47 22.75 -12.04
CA LEU A 267 -3.81 22.18 -12.08
C LEU A 267 -4.84 23.31 -12.21
N THR A 268 -4.98 23.85 -13.41
CA THR A 268 -6.00 24.84 -13.74
C THR A 268 -7.38 24.20 -13.74
N ASP A 269 -8.44 25.01 -13.58
CA ASP A 269 -9.83 24.54 -13.68
C ASP A 269 -10.09 23.82 -15.02
N GLU A 270 -9.48 24.30 -16.11
CA GLU A 270 -9.60 23.67 -17.43
C GLU A 270 -8.94 22.28 -17.46
N LEU A 271 -7.74 22.13 -16.91
CA LEU A 271 -7.06 20.83 -16.86
C LEU A 271 -7.80 19.86 -15.93
N ALA A 272 -8.24 20.33 -14.77
CA ALA A 272 -9.05 19.54 -13.84
C ALA A 272 -10.31 19.02 -14.53
N GLU A 273 -11.06 19.88 -15.22
CA GLU A 273 -12.28 19.49 -15.93
C GLU A 273 -12.00 18.49 -17.05
N LYS A 274 -10.91 18.64 -17.82
CA LYS A 274 -10.50 17.66 -18.85
C LYS A 274 -10.24 16.28 -18.25
N VAL A 275 -9.55 16.22 -17.12
CA VAL A 275 -9.27 14.96 -16.44
C VAL A 275 -10.55 14.35 -15.88
N ILE A 276 -11.39 15.14 -15.21
CA ILE A 276 -12.67 14.72 -14.63
C ILE A 276 -13.59 14.14 -15.72
N THR A 277 -13.90 14.93 -16.74
CA THR A 277 -14.81 14.52 -17.81
C THR A 277 -14.25 13.34 -18.62
N GLY A 278 -12.93 13.28 -18.80
CA GLY A 278 -12.27 12.14 -19.42
C GLY A 278 -12.46 10.85 -18.62
N CYS A 279 -12.25 10.89 -17.30
CA CYS A 279 -12.48 9.74 -16.43
C CYS A 279 -13.97 9.34 -16.36
N GLU A 280 -14.87 10.31 -16.29
CA GLU A 280 -16.32 10.06 -16.34
C GLU A 280 -16.72 9.34 -17.63
N ALA A 281 -16.19 9.77 -18.78
CA ALA A 281 -16.41 9.13 -20.06
C ALA A 281 -15.92 7.68 -20.07
N GLN A 282 -14.73 7.40 -19.53
CA GLN A 282 -14.19 6.03 -19.44
C GLN A 282 -15.05 5.10 -18.59
N THR A 283 -15.73 5.63 -17.56
CA THR A 283 -16.57 4.80 -16.69
C THR A 283 -17.96 4.53 -17.26
N GLU A 284 -18.41 5.28 -18.28
CA GLU A 284 -19.73 5.13 -18.92
C GLU A 284 -20.91 5.06 -17.91
N GLY A 285 -20.77 5.71 -16.75
CA GLY A 285 -21.78 5.67 -15.67
C GLY A 285 -21.87 4.34 -14.91
N VAL A 286 -20.89 3.44 -15.07
CA VAL A 286 -20.74 2.25 -14.23
C VAL A 286 -20.50 2.68 -12.78
N ASP A 287 -21.22 2.04 -11.87
CA ASP A 287 -21.08 2.24 -10.44
C ASP A 287 -19.63 1.97 -9.98
N MET A 288 -19.05 2.90 -9.22
CA MET A 288 -17.67 2.80 -8.74
C MET A 288 -17.45 1.55 -7.88
N GLN A 289 -18.45 1.13 -7.11
CA GLN A 289 -18.37 -0.12 -6.34
C GLN A 289 -18.15 -1.32 -7.28
N LYS A 290 -18.86 -1.40 -8.40
CA LYS A 290 -18.67 -2.48 -9.38
C LYS A 290 -17.30 -2.43 -10.04
N MET A 291 -16.74 -1.24 -10.23
CA MET A 291 -15.38 -1.06 -10.74
C MET A 291 -14.34 -1.56 -9.74
N GLU A 292 -14.55 -1.29 -8.45
CA GLU A 292 -13.73 -1.80 -7.35
C GLU A 292 -13.82 -3.32 -7.24
N GLU A 293 -15.03 -3.90 -7.31
CA GLU A 293 -15.25 -5.35 -7.30
C GLU A 293 -14.50 -6.03 -8.46
N ARG A 294 -14.61 -5.47 -9.67
CA ARG A 294 -13.87 -5.97 -10.85
C ARG A 294 -12.35 -5.86 -10.66
N ARG A 295 -11.85 -4.74 -10.12
CA ARG A 295 -10.42 -4.54 -9.82
C ARG A 295 -9.95 -5.60 -8.83
N ASP A 296 -10.71 -5.83 -7.77
CA ASP A 296 -10.34 -6.73 -6.68
C ASP A 296 -10.32 -8.20 -7.14
N ASP A 297 -11.31 -8.62 -7.92
CA ASP A 297 -11.30 -9.94 -8.58
C ASP A 297 -10.07 -10.10 -9.49
N PHE A 298 -9.77 -9.09 -10.31
CA PHE A 298 -8.58 -9.11 -11.15
C PHE A 298 -7.29 -9.20 -10.33
N LEU A 299 -7.17 -8.45 -9.23
CA LEU A 299 -5.99 -8.48 -8.37
C LEU A 299 -5.79 -9.84 -7.71
N VAL A 300 -6.87 -10.51 -7.32
CA VAL A 300 -6.81 -11.89 -6.79
C VAL A 300 -6.28 -12.85 -7.85
N GLU A 301 -6.89 -12.85 -9.04
CA GLU A 301 -6.47 -13.74 -10.14
C GLU A 301 -5.04 -13.45 -10.59
N LEU A 302 -4.66 -12.16 -10.65
CA LEU A 302 -3.31 -11.74 -11.01
C LEU A 302 -2.28 -12.24 -10.00
N GLN A 303 -2.55 -12.16 -8.70
CA GLN A 303 -1.61 -12.66 -7.69
C GLN A 303 -1.44 -14.18 -7.79
N GLN A 304 -2.52 -14.93 -7.98
CA GLN A 304 -2.46 -16.39 -8.20
C GLN A 304 -1.68 -16.73 -9.48
N LEU A 305 -1.88 -15.96 -10.56
CA LEU A 305 -1.12 -16.10 -11.80
C LEU A 305 0.37 -15.79 -11.59
N LEU A 306 0.68 -14.75 -10.82
CA LEU A 306 2.06 -14.36 -10.52
C LEU A 306 2.77 -15.44 -9.72
N GLU A 307 2.11 -16.11 -8.77
CA GLU A 307 2.72 -17.25 -8.06
C GLU A 307 3.13 -18.38 -8.98
N LYS A 308 2.38 -18.63 -10.06
CA LYS A 308 2.74 -19.63 -11.06
C LYS A 308 4.04 -19.29 -11.79
N TYR A 309 4.29 -18.02 -12.08
CA TYR A 309 5.46 -17.55 -12.84
C TYR A 309 6.61 -17.02 -11.96
N TRP A 310 6.31 -16.72 -10.70
CA TRP A 310 7.23 -16.28 -9.67
C TRP A 310 6.88 -16.93 -8.32
N PRO A 311 7.11 -18.25 -8.15
CA PRO A 311 6.72 -18.97 -6.94
C PRO A 311 7.37 -18.43 -5.66
N GLY A 312 8.57 -17.85 -5.77
CA GLY A 312 9.26 -17.20 -4.65
C GLY A 312 8.60 -15.90 -4.16
N ALA A 313 7.60 -15.37 -4.86
CA ALA A 313 6.86 -14.21 -4.43
C ALA A 313 5.97 -14.53 -3.22
N ASN A 314 5.44 -15.75 -3.06
CA ASN A 314 4.57 -16.18 -1.95
C ASN A 314 3.46 -15.15 -1.63
N LEU A 315 2.54 -14.94 -2.58
CA LEU A 315 1.51 -13.88 -2.54
C LEU A 315 0.16 -14.36 -1.94
N THR A 316 -0.05 -15.67 -1.84
CA THR A 316 -1.20 -16.30 -1.19
C THR A 316 -0.78 -16.97 0.12
N THR A 317 -1.68 -16.98 1.09
CA THR A 317 -1.41 -17.44 2.46
C THR A 317 -1.89 -18.88 2.72
N GLY A 318 -2.49 -19.52 1.73
CA GLY A 318 -2.98 -20.90 1.81
C GLY A 318 -1.97 -21.94 1.33
N ASP A 319 -2.14 -23.18 1.81
CA ASP A 319 -1.56 -24.39 1.21
C ASP A 319 -2.22 -24.68 -0.17
N SER A 320 -2.26 -23.69 -1.07
CA SER A 320 -2.70 -23.80 -2.46
C SER A 320 -1.69 -24.60 -3.31
N LYS A 321 -0.93 -25.51 -2.71
CA LYS A 321 -0.03 -26.44 -3.39
C LYS A 321 -0.78 -27.57 -4.10
N GLU A 322 -2.09 -27.71 -3.88
CA GLU A 322 -2.93 -28.70 -4.56
C GLU A 322 -3.60 -28.15 -5.83
N ALA A 323 -2.85 -27.57 -6.77
CA ALA A 323 -3.42 -27.29 -8.10
C ALA A 323 -2.42 -27.20 -9.26
N VAL A 324 -1.20 -27.76 -9.17
CA VAL A 324 -0.36 -27.97 -10.38
C VAL A 324 0.47 -29.25 -10.27
N GLN A 325 -0.15 -30.38 -9.97
CA GLN A 325 0.34 -31.67 -10.47
C GLN A 325 -0.48 -32.04 -11.70
N GLY A 326 -0.07 -31.49 -12.83
CA GLY A 326 -0.61 -31.79 -14.16
C GLY A 326 0.48 -31.70 -15.22
N GLY A 327 1.66 -32.23 -14.89
CA GLY A 327 2.70 -32.53 -15.87
C GLY A 327 2.59 -33.97 -16.34
N ASP A 328 2.67 -34.14 -17.65
CA ASP A 328 2.85 -35.37 -18.43
C ASP A 328 1.74 -36.41 -18.46
N LYS A 329 1.03 -36.44 -19.61
CA LYS A 329 1.09 -37.60 -20.53
C LYS A 329 1.03 -37.15 -22.00
N THR A 330 2.03 -37.65 -22.74
CA THR A 330 2.27 -37.73 -24.20
C THR A 330 2.62 -36.47 -24.97
#